data_AF-A0A2D4JJE1-F1
#
_entry.id   AF-A0A2D4JJE1-F1
#
_cell.length_a   1.000
_cell.length_b   1.000
_cell.length_c   1.000
_cell.angle_alpha   90.00
_cell.angle_beta   90.00
_cell.angle_gamma   90.00
#
_symmetry.space_group_name_H-M   'P 1'
#
loop_
_entity.id
_entity.type
_entity.pdbx_description
1 polymer ?
#
loop_
_entity_poly.entity_id
_entity_poly.type
_entity_poly.pdbx_seq_one_letter_code
_entity_poly.pdbx_strand_id
1 'polypeptide(L)'
;TLVRYVGERKNPVCREMSMALLSNLARGDTLAARAIAVQKGSIGNLISFLEDGVTMAQYQQSQHNLIHMQPPPLEPPSVDMMCRAAKALLAMARVEENRSEFLLHEGRLLDISISAVLNSMVASVICDVLFQIGQL
;
A
#
# COMPACT_ATOMS: atom_id res chain seq x y z
N THR A 1 16.40 7.75 -2.93
CA THR A 1 15.88 6.70 -3.84
C THR A 1 14.36 6.65 -3.76
N LEU A 2 13.68 5.90 -4.66
CA LEU A 2 12.22 5.84 -4.78
C LEU A 2 11.49 5.52 -3.46
N VAL A 3 12.06 4.64 -2.63
CA VAL A 3 11.52 4.28 -1.29
C VAL A 3 11.34 5.50 -0.38
N ARG A 4 12.29 6.46 -0.44
CA ARG A 4 12.20 7.71 0.32
C ARG A 4 11.02 8.56 -0.13
N TYR A 5 10.79 8.67 -1.43
CA TYR A 5 9.69 9.46 -1.99
C TYR A 5 8.33 8.85 -1.72
N VAL A 6 8.20 7.51 -1.68
CA VAL A 6 6.95 6.85 -1.26
C VAL A 6 6.58 7.20 0.20
N GLY A 7 7.58 7.35 1.08
CA GLY A 7 7.37 7.80 2.46
C GLY A 7 7.16 9.31 2.61
N GLU A 8 7.43 10.11 1.58
CA GLU A 8 7.39 11.56 1.63
C GLU A 8 5.99 12.11 1.34
N ARG A 9 5.20 12.31 2.40
CA ARG A 9 3.81 12.81 2.31
C ARG A 9 3.70 14.27 1.85
N LYS A 10 4.79 15.04 1.87
CA LYS A 10 4.81 16.47 1.52
C LYS A 10 4.60 16.73 0.02
N ASN A 11 4.88 15.75 -0.83
CA ASN A 11 4.74 15.89 -2.28
C ASN A 11 3.93 14.71 -2.84
N PRO A 12 2.60 14.85 -2.98
CA PRO A 12 1.73 13.75 -3.39
C PRO A 12 2.06 13.24 -4.80
N VAL A 13 2.40 14.13 -5.73
CA VAL A 13 2.75 13.75 -7.12
C VAL A 13 4.02 12.92 -7.17
N CYS A 14 5.09 13.35 -6.48
CA CYS A 14 6.33 12.57 -6.43
C CYS A 14 6.15 11.24 -5.71
N ARG A 15 5.31 11.22 -4.67
CA ARG A 15 4.98 10.00 -3.93
C ARG A 15 4.27 8.99 -4.84
N GLU A 16 3.27 9.45 -5.59
CA GLU A 16 2.56 8.63 -6.55
C GLU A 16 3.49 8.15 -7.67
N MET A 17 4.20 9.05 -8.35
CA MET A 17 5.12 8.64 -9.41
C MET A 17 6.13 7.59 -8.93
N SER A 18 6.66 7.76 -7.71
CA SER A 18 7.60 6.81 -7.11
C SER A 18 6.97 5.46 -6.78
N MET A 19 5.72 5.46 -6.29
CA MET A 19 4.95 4.24 -6.03
C MET A 19 4.67 3.48 -7.33
N ALA A 20 4.33 4.18 -8.42
CA ALA A 20 4.06 3.56 -9.71
C ALA A 20 5.31 2.86 -10.27
N LEU A 21 6.46 3.55 -10.20
CA LEU A 21 7.76 2.99 -10.60
C LEU A 21 8.14 1.79 -9.73
N LEU A 22 8.04 1.91 -8.40
CA LEU A 22 8.33 0.81 -7.47
C LEU A 22 7.45 -0.42 -7.73
N SER A 23 6.16 -0.22 -7.95
CA SER A 23 5.22 -1.30 -8.25
C SER A 23 5.56 -2.01 -9.56
N ASN A 24 5.87 -1.25 -10.61
CA ASN A 24 6.25 -1.84 -11.90
C ASN A 24 7.56 -2.63 -11.80
N LEU A 25 8.55 -2.12 -11.06
CA LEU A 25 9.84 -2.81 -10.85
C LEU A 25 9.65 -4.10 -10.04
N ALA A 26 8.96 -4.04 -8.89
CA ALA A 26 8.72 -5.21 -8.05
C ALA A 26 7.96 -6.31 -8.79
N ARG A 27 7.01 -5.94 -9.66
CA ARG A 27 6.20 -6.91 -10.42
C ARG A 27 6.90 -7.46 -11.66
N GLY A 28 7.92 -6.78 -12.17
CA GLY A 28 8.61 -7.15 -13.41
C GLY A 28 9.72 -8.18 -13.22
N ASP A 29 10.37 -8.19 -12.05
CA ASP A 29 11.52 -9.04 -11.77
C ASP A 29 11.60 -9.42 -10.29
N THR A 30 11.83 -10.71 -10.00
CA THR A 30 11.97 -11.22 -8.64
C THR A 30 13.21 -10.68 -7.94
N LEU A 31 14.31 -10.44 -8.67
CA LEU A 31 15.51 -9.81 -8.11
C LEU A 31 15.23 -8.35 -7.72
N ALA A 32 14.49 -7.62 -8.56
CA ALA A 32 14.03 -6.28 -8.22
C ALA A 32 13.10 -6.30 -7.00
N ALA A 33 12.13 -7.22 -6.93
CA ALA A 33 11.25 -7.39 -5.78
C ALA A 33 12.04 -7.62 -4.48
N ARG A 34 13.05 -8.49 -4.51
CA ARG A 34 13.97 -8.73 -3.39
C ARG A 34 14.75 -7.48 -3.01
N ALA A 35 15.39 -6.83 -3.99
CA ALA A 35 16.19 -5.63 -3.76
C ALA A 35 15.37 -4.44 -3.22
N ILE A 36 14.08 -4.39 -3.54
CA ILE A 36 13.14 -3.41 -2.99
C ILE A 36 12.79 -3.79 -1.55
N ALA A 37 12.40 -5.02 -1.28
CA ALA A 37 11.96 -5.46 0.04
C ALA A 37 13.05 -5.26 1.11
N VAL A 38 14.31 -5.59 0.81
CA VAL A 38 15.43 -5.43 1.76
C VAL A 38 15.86 -3.98 1.99
N GLN A 39 15.32 -3.02 1.23
CA GLN A 39 15.56 -1.60 1.53
C GLN A 39 14.81 -1.20 2.80
N LYS A 40 15.55 -0.64 3.76
CA LYS A 40 15.00 -0.17 5.03
C LYS A 40 13.76 0.69 4.84
N GLY A 41 12.64 0.23 5.39
CA GLY A 41 11.36 0.93 5.38
C GLY A 41 10.57 0.83 4.08
N SER A 42 10.97 0.01 3.10
CA SER A 42 10.24 -0.15 1.83
C SER A 42 8.82 -0.68 2.05
N ILE A 43 8.69 -1.85 2.68
CA ILE A 43 7.41 -2.49 2.98
C ILE A 43 6.58 -1.58 3.88
N GLY A 44 7.19 -1.06 4.94
CA GLY A 44 6.52 -0.11 5.85
C GLY A 44 5.96 1.13 5.15
N ASN A 45 6.69 1.71 4.18
CA ASN A 45 6.24 2.86 3.41
C ASN A 45 5.09 2.51 2.45
N LEU A 46 5.11 1.32 1.85
CA LEU A 46 4.02 0.82 1.00
C LEU A 46 2.74 0.58 1.82
N ILE A 47 2.87 -0.02 3.01
CA ILE A 47 1.75 -0.22 3.93
C ILE A 47 1.21 1.12 4.40
N SER A 48 2.07 2.08 4.75
CA SER A 48 1.62 3.43 5.11
C SER A 48 0.97 4.19 3.97
N PHE A 49 1.30 3.89 2.71
CA PHE A 49 0.55 4.44 1.57
C PHE A 49 -0.90 3.92 1.56
N LEU A 50 -1.10 2.64 1.85
CA LEU A 50 -2.43 2.04 1.95
C LEU A 50 -3.20 2.53 3.17
N GLU A 51 -2.57 2.62 4.33
CA GLU A 51 -3.17 3.16 5.56
C GLU A 51 -3.65 4.60 5.36
N ASP A 52 -2.81 5.45 4.76
CA ASP A 52 -3.20 6.83 4.43
C ASP A 52 -4.44 6.82 3.50
N GLY A 53 -4.49 5.94 2.50
CA GLY A 53 -5.63 5.77 1.60
C GLY A 53 -6.92 5.36 2.33
N VAL A 54 -6.81 4.40 3.26
CA VAL A 54 -7.92 3.97 4.12
C VAL A 54 -8.40 5.12 5.00
N THR A 55 -7.51 5.84 5.68
CA THR A 55 -7.86 6.98 6.53
C THR A 55 -8.59 8.07 5.74
N MET A 56 -8.12 8.39 4.54
CA MET A 56 -8.77 9.39 3.68
C MET A 56 -10.15 8.92 3.20
N ALA A 57 -10.30 7.64 2.83
CA ALA A 57 -11.59 7.06 2.45
C ALA A 57 -12.59 7.06 3.62
N GLN A 58 -12.14 6.73 4.84
CA GLN A 58 -12.96 6.80 6.07
C GLN A 58 -13.44 8.24 6.34
N TYR A 59 -12.54 9.21 6.19
CA TYR A 59 -12.86 10.62 6.36
C TYR A 59 -13.90 11.10 5.35
N GLN A 60 -13.80 10.69 4.09
CA GLN A 60 -14.80 11.03 3.07
C GLN A 60 -16.16 10.39 3.33
N GLN A 61 -16.23 9.11 3.71
CA GLN A 61 -17.51 8.48 4.06
C GLN A 61 -18.19 9.15 5.25
N SER A 62 -17.39 9.55 6.24
CA SER A 62 -17.89 10.26 7.42
C SER A 62 -18.43 11.65 7.07
N GLN A 63 -17.79 12.37 6.14
CA GLN A 63 -18.27 13.66 5.64
C GLN A 63 -19.49 13.55 4.71
N HIS A 64 -19.60 12.49 3.92
CA HIS A 64 -20.77 12.27 3.06
C HIS A 64 -22.07 12.18 3.88
N ASN A 65 -21.97 11.72 5.13
CA ASN A 65 -23.08 11.67 6.08
C ASN A 65 -23.42 13.04 6.72
N LEU A 66 -22.60 14.08 6.51
CA LEU A 66 -22.63 15.36 7.26
C LEU A 66 -22.83 16.63 6.41
N ILE A 67 -23.58 16.56 5.32
CA ILE A 67 -24.02 17.71 4.49
C ILE A 67 -23.04 18.14 3.38
N HIS A 68 -23.66 18.42 2.24
CA HIS A 68 -23.15 18.75 0.91
C HIS A 68 -22.50 20.15 0.80
N MET A 69 -21.62 20.55 1.72
CA MET A 69 -21.01 21.90 1.70
C MET A 69 -19.50 21.88 1.99
N GLN A 70 -18.74 21.40 1.00
CA GLN A 70 -17.42 21.89 0.55
C GLN A 70 -16.68 20.76 -0.19
N PRO A 71 -15.94 21.06 -1.27
CA PRO A 71 -15.01 20.09 -1.84
C PRO A 71 -13.99 19.68 -0.76
N PRO A 72 -13.73 18.38 -0.55
CA PRO A 72 -12.72 17.95 0.41
C PRO A 72 -11.37 18.59 0.04
N PRO A 73 -10.59 19.11 1.01
CA PRO A 73 -9.33 19.82 0.75
C PRO A 73 -8.24 18.93 0.13
N LEU A 74 -8.37 17.60 0.23
CA LEU A 74 -7.40 16.61 -0.24
C LEU A 74 -8.16 15.44 -0.87
N GLU A 75 -7.82 15.11 -2.12
CA GLU A 75 -8.31 13.90 -2.78
C GLU A 75 -7.55 12.68 -2.22
N PRO A 76 -8.24 11.59 -1.89
CA PRO A 76 -7.59 10.33 -1.51
C PRO A 76 -6.76 9.81 -2.69
N PRO A 77 -5.68 9.04 -2.42
CA PRO A 77 -5.00 8.32 -3.48
C PRO A 77 -6.00 7.44 -4.24
N SER A 78 -5.89 7.42 -5.56
CA SER A 78 -6.81 6.66 -6.39
C SER A 78 -6.78 5.16 -6.06
N VAL A 79 -7.90 4.48 -6.30
CA VAL A 79 -8.00 3.02 -6.10
C VAL A 79 -6.96 2.26 -6.95
N ASP A 80 -6.67 2.74 -8.17
CA ASP A 80 -5.59 2.18 -9.00
C ASP A 80 -4.24 2.23 -8.26
N MET A 81 -3.98 3.34 -7.58
CA MET A 81 -2.73 3.55 -6.89
C MET A 81 -2.56 2.70 -5.65
N MET A 82 -3.62 2.56 -4.87
CA MET A 82 -3.67 1.59 -3.77
C MET A 82 -3.49 0.16 -4.29
N CYS A 83 -4.12 -0.18 -5.43
CA CYS A 83 -3.95 -1.48 -6.05
C CYS A 83 -2.49 -1.73 -6.49
N ARG A 84 -1.80 -0.71 -7.01
CA ARG A 84 -0.37 -0.79 -7.34
C ARG A 84 0.49 -1.02 -6.11
N ALA A 85 0.21 -0.35 -4.99
CA ALA A 85 0.90 -0.56 -3.73
C ALA A 85 0.71 -2.01 -3.24
N ALA A 86 -0.54 -2.49 -3.21
CA ALA A 86 -0.87 -3.85 -2.79
C ALA A 86 -0.21 -4.91 -3.70
N LYS A 87 -0.23 -4.72 -5.02
CA LYS A 87 0.42 -5.64 -5.97
C LYS A 87 1.94 -5.63 -5.86
N ALA A 88 2.55 -4.51 -5.46
CA ALA A 88 3.97 -4.44 -5.17
C ALA A 88 4.30 -5.26 -3.91
N LEU A 89 3.50 -5.13 -2.85
CA LEU A 89 3.62 -5.96 -1.65
C LEU A 89 3.46 -7.44 -1.98
N LEU A 90 2.49 -7.80 -2.83
CA LEU A 90 2.28 -9.20 -3.24
C LEU A 90 3.48 -9.75 -4.03
N ALA A 91 4.06 -8.96 -4.94
CA ALA A 91 5.25 -9.37 -5.66
C ALA A 91 6.44 -9.59 -4.71
N MET A 92 6.59 -8.75 -3.69
CA MET A 92 7.63 -8.92 -2.66
C MET A 92 7.36 -10.12 -1.75
N ALA A 93 6.10 -10.37 -1.36
CA ALA A 93 5.71 -11.48 -0.49
C ALA A 93 5.86 -12.85 -1.16
N ARG A 94 5.79 -12.93 -2.49
CA ARG A 94 6.04 -14.15 -3.27
C ARG A 94 7.50 -14.58 -3.31
N VAL A 95 8.43 -13.72 -2.89
CA VAL A 95 9.86 -14.06 -2.79
C VAL A 95 10.09 -14.58 -1.37
N GLU A 96 10.45 -15.86 -1.25
CA GLU A 96 10.57 -16.54 0.04
C GLU A 96 11.60 -15.88 0.95
N GLU A 97 12.68 -15.34 0.39
CA GLU A 97 13.74 -14.66 1.12
C GLU A 97 13.29 -13.33 1.75
N ASN A 98 12.16 -12.77 1.30
CA ASN A 98 11.61 -11.53 1.86
C ASN A 98 10.71 -11.77 3.08
N ARG A 99 10.41 -13.03 3.45
CA ARG A 99 9.46 -13.35 4.52
C ARG A 99 9.78 -12.65 5.84
N SER A 100 11.06 -12.57 6.22
CA SER A 100 11.50 -11.89 7.45
C SER A 100 11.15 -10.40 7.46
N GLU A 101 11.12 -9.76 6.30
CA GLU A 101 10.83 -8.33 6.15
C GLU A 101 9.34 -8.01 6.40
N PHE A 102 8.45 -9.01 6.34
CA PHE A 102 7.02 -8.86 6.59
C PHE A 102 6.59 -9.13 8.04
N LEU A 103 7.43 -9.76 8.87
CA LEU A 103 7.05 -10.21 10.22
C LEU A 103 6.53 -9.09 11.12
N LEU A 104 7.13 -7.89 11.05
CA LEU A 104 6.72 -6.74 11.87
C LEU A 104 5.52 -5.98 11.28
N HIS A 105 4.95 -6.47 10.18
CA HIS A 105 3.97 -5.76 9.38
C HIS A 105 2.67 -6.54 9.18
N GLU A 106 2.62 -7.80 9.59
CA GLU A 106 1.45 -8.67 9.47
C GLU A 106 0.19 -8.07 10.13
N GLY A 107 0.30 -7.60 11.37
CA GLY A 107 -0.83 -6.96 12.07
C GLY A 107 -1.39 -5.75 11.31
N ARG A 108 -0.52 -4.93 10.72
CA ARG A 108 -0.94 -3.76 9.92
C ARG A 108 -1.64 -4.17 8.63
N LEU A 109 -1.15 -5.22 7.97
CA LEU A 109 -1.79 -5.78 6.76
C LEU A 109 -3.17 -6.38 7.10
N LEU A 110 -3.31 -7.02 8.26
CA LEU A 110 -4.58 -7.52 8.75
C LEU A 110 -5.56 -6.38 9.03
N ASP A 111 -5.12 -5.32 9.71
CA ASP A 111 -5.96 -4.13 9.97
C ASP A 111 -6.46 -3.48 8.67
N ILE A 112 -5.61 -3.43 7.64
CA ILE A 112 -6.00 -2.94 6.31
C ILE A 112 -7.04 -3.87 5.66
N SER A 113 -6.84 -5.19 5.71
CA SER A 113 -7.71 -6.15 5.01
C SER A 113 -9.13 -6.21 5.56
N ILE A 114 -9.30 -5.96 6.87
CA ILE A 114 -10.61 -5.93 7.53
C ILE A 114 -11.32 -4.56 7.43
N SER A 115 -10.67 -3.55 6.84
CA SER A 115 -11.24 -2.21 6.73
C SER A 115 -12.45 -2.19 5.81
N ALA A 116 -13.61 -1.82 6.37
CA ALA A 116 -14.89 -1.76 5.65
C ALA A 116 -14.92 -0.72 4.52
N VAL A 117 -14.01 0.25 4.53
CA VAL A 117 -13.95 1.32 3.53
C VAL A 117 -13.00 1.00 2.38
N LEU A 118 -12.19 -0.05 2.53
CA LEU A 118 -11.21 -0.41 1.52
C LEU A 118 -11.91 -1.00 0.30
N ASN A 119 -11.46 -0.60 -0.89
CA ASN A 119 -11.97 -1.17 -2.13
C ASN A 119 -11.73 -2.69 -2.17
N SER A 120 -12.75 -3.46 -2.57
CA SER A 120 -12.70 -4.92 -2.60
C SER A 120 -11.56 -5.51 -3.43
N MET A 121 -11.17 -4.86 -4.54
CA MET A 121 -10.03 -5.31 -5.36
C MET A 121 -8.70 -5.13 -4.61
N VAL A 122 -8.56 -4.05 -3.85
CA VAL A 122 -7.35 -3.81 -3.04
C VAL A 122 -7.33 -4.77 -1.86
N ALA A 123 -8.45 -4.93 -1.16
CA ALA A 123 -8.61 -5.88 -0.06
C ALA A 123 -8.24 -7.31 -0.48
N SER A 124 -8.73 -7.76 -1.64
CA SER A 124 -8.39 -9.08 -2.20
C SER A 124 -6.88 -9.28 -2.37
N VAL A 125 -6.16 -8.28 -2.89
CA VAL A 125 -4.70 -8.38 -3.06
C VAL A 125 -3.98 -8.38 -1.72
N ILE A 126 -4.47 -7.64 -0.71
CA ILE A 126 -3.90 -7.67 0.64
C ILE A 126 -4.14 -9.03 1.31
N CYS A 127 -5.31 -9.65 1.10
CA CYS A 127 -5.55 -11.01 1.55
C CYS A 127 -4.58 -12.00 0.87
N ASP A 128 -4.28 -11.83 -0.41
CA ASP A 128 -3.26 -12.64 -1.09
C ASP A 128 -1.87 -12.44 -0.48
N VAL A 129 -1.52 -11.20 -0.09
CA VAL A 129 -0.26 -10.92 0.63
C VAL A 129 -0.22 -11.66 1.96
N LEU A 130 -1.28 -11.52 2.76
CA LEU A 130 -1.43 -12.20 4.06
C LEU A 130 -1.33 -13.72 3.92
N PHE A 131 -1.94 -14.28 2.87
CA PHE A 131 -1.85 -15.69 2.56
C PHE A 131 -0.40 -16.12 2.24
N GLN A 132 0.31 -15.38 1.39
CA GLN A 132 1.70 -15.70 1.03
C GLN A 132 2.63 -15.70 2.26
N ILE A 133 2.46 -14.73 3.16
CA ILE A 133 3.29 -14.64 4.37
C ILE A 133 2.86 -15.66 5.44
N GLY A 134 1.58 -16.04 5.50
CA GLY A 134 1.01 -16.95 6.49
C GLY A 134 1.06 -18.44 6.11
N GLN A 135 1.35 -18.80 4.86
CA GLN A 135 1.66 -20.19 4.47
C GLN A 135 2.99 -20.62 5.12
N LEU A 136 2.85 -21.27 6.28
CA LEU A 136 3.85 -22.04 7.00
C LEU A 136 3.50 -23.53 6.90
#